data_AF-A0A453NPA6-F1
#
_entry.id   AF-A0A453NPA6-F1
#
_cell.length_a   1.000
_cell.length_b   1.000
_cell.length_c   1.000
_cell.angle_alpha   90.00
_cell.angle_beta   90.00
_cell.angle_gamma   90.00
#
_symmetry.space_group_name_H-M   'P 1'
#
loop_
_entity.id
_entity.type
_entity.pdbx_description
1 polymer ?
#
loop_
_entity_poly.entity_id
_entity_poly.type
_entity_poly.pdbx_seq_one_letter_code
_entity_poly.pdbx_strand_id
1 'polypeptide(L)'
;MDSGSDSDGAPEELTAVQGVEKHEEISKVEKDSAVRATQEEKDRRKRWAQRKTSSKPNKKKPLKVEDKDTEVDEETHAMPGTLPKSVIEMLAAREKQTFSSDSEEENVNQKVQKKKKRLKTTTTG
;
A
#
# COMPACT_ATOMS: atom_id res chain seq x y z
N MET A 1 -33.84 -40.09 -37.47
CA MET A 1 -33.15 -40.98 -36.52
C MET A 1 -31.78 -40.38 -36.29
N ASP A 2 -31.64 -39.52 -35.28
CA ASP A 2 -30.38 -38.93 -34.87
C ASP A 2 -29.58 -39.96 -34.06
N SER A 3 -28.49 -40.48 -34.63
CA SER A 3 -27.51 -41.27 -33.89
C SER A 3 -26.42 -40.32 -33.40
N GLY A 4 -26.72 -39.61 -32.31
CA GLY A 4 -25.72 -38.91 -31.51
C GLY A 4 -24.81 -39.95 -30.85
N SER A 5 -23.76 -40.35 -31.56
CA SER A 5 -22.71 -41.17 -30.98
C SER A 5 -21.87 -40.29 -30.06
N ASP A 6 -22.32 -40.19 -28.81
CA ASP A 6 -21.53 -39.65 -27.70
C ASP A 6 -20.44 -40.69 -27.38
N SER A 7 -19.48 -40.80 -28.30
CA SER A 7 -18.29 -41.62 -28.10
C SER A 7 -17.43 -40.87 -27.09
N ASP A 8 -17.75 -41.07 -25.81
CA ASP A 8 -16.91 -40.79 -24.66
C ASP A 8 -15.60 -41.55 -24.84
N GLY A 9 -14.69 -40.96 -25.60
CA GLY A 9 -13.40 -41.52 -25.91
C GLY A 9 -12.66 -41.73 -24.61
N ALA A 10 -12.44 -42.99 -24.24
CA ALA A 10 -11.68 -43.35 -23.06
C ALA A 10 -10.34 -42.59 -23.06
N PRO A 11 -9.92 -42.02 -21.91
CA PRO A 11 -8.70 -41.23 -21.84
C PRO A 11 -7.51 -42.06 -22.34
N GLU A 12 -6.64 -41.43 -23.13
CA GLU A 12 -5.42 -42.07 -23.61
C GLU A 12 -4.62 -42.61 -22.43
N GLU A 13 -4.33 -43.93 -22.44
CA GLU A 13 -3.51 -44.54 -21.41
C GLU A 13 -2.06 -44.10 -21.58
N LEU A 14 -1.64 -43.12 -20.79
CA LEU A 14 -0.25 -42.69 -20.74
C LEU A 14 0.63 -43.84 -20.25
N THR A 15 1.72 -44.12 -20.97
CA THR A 15 2.71 -45.10 -20.55
C THR A 15 3.38 -44.61 -19.26
N ALA A 16 3.68 -45.51 -18.32
CA ALA A 16 4.28 -45.17 -17.01
C ALA A 16 5.51 -44.24 -17.12
N VAL A 17 6.33 -44.42 -18.17
CA VAL A 17 7.50 -43.56 -18.48
C VAL A 17 7.10 -42.11 -18.76
N GLN A 18 6.05 -41.88 -19.55
CA GLN A 18 5.55 -40.54 -19.86
C GLN A 18 4.97 -39.85 -18.61
N GLY A 19 4.38 -40.63 -17.71
CA GLY A 19 3.89 -40.12 -16.42
C GLY A 19 5.03 -39.59 -15.54
N VAL A 20 6.14 -40.34 -15.46
CA VAL A 20 7.32 -39.94 -14.68
C VAL A 20 7.97 -38.68 -15.26
N GLU A 21 8.17 -38.63 -16.59
CA GLU A 21 8.77 -37.48 -17.26
C GLU A 21 7.97 -36.19 -17.01
N LYS A 22 6.65 -36.22 -17.22
CA LYS A 22 5.78 -35.06 -16.94
C LYS A 22 5.80 -34.66 -15.47
N HIS A 23 5.83 -35.62 -14.55
CA HIS A 23 5.87 -35.31 -13.13
C HIS A 23 7.18 -34.63 -12.72
N GLU A 24 8.32 -35.03 -13.29
CA GLU A 24 9.60 -34.36 -13.05
C GLU A 24 9.60 -32.91 -13.57
N GLU A 25 9.01 -32.66 -14.74
CA GLU A 25 8.87 -31.31 -15.29
C GLU A 25 8.01 -30.41 -14.39
N ILE A 26 6.84 -30.89 -13.97
CA ILE A 26 5.95 -30.17 -13.05
C ILE A 26 6.69 -29.87 -11.74
N SER A 27 7.38 -30.86 -11.18
CA SER A 27 8.09 -30.71 -9.92
C SER A 27 9.27 -29.73 -10.00
N LYS A 28 9.89 -29.54 -11.17
CA LYS A 28 10.92 -28.51 -11.38
C LYS A 28 10.29 -27.11 -11.37
N VAL A 29 9.21 -26.92 -12.15
CA VAL A 29 8.52 -25.62 -12.26
C VAL A 29 7.95 -25.16 -10.91
N GLU A 30 7.38 -26.07 -10.13
CA GLU A 30 6.84 -25.76 -8.80
C GLU A 30 7.92 -25.25 -7.84
N LYS A 31 9.08 -25.94 -7.79
CA LYS A 31 10.20 -25.54 -6.95
C LYS A 31 10.73 -24.16 -7.36
N ASP A 32 10.92 -23.92 -8.65
CA ASP A 32 11.40 -22.63 -9.16
C ASP A 32 10.39 -21.50 -8.92
N SER A 33 9.10 -21.79 -9.02
CA SER A 33 8.03 -20.84 -8.70
C SER A 33 8.05 -20.46 -7.22
N ALA A 34 8.17 -21.45 -6.32
CA ALA A 34 8.23 -21.20 -4.88
C ALA A 34 9.43 -20.33 -4.50
N VAL A 35 10.61 -20.62 -5.07
CA VAL A 35 11.82 -19.81 -4.86
C VAL A 35 11.60 -18.37 -5.32
N ARG A 36 11.09 -18.16 -6.54
CA ARG A 36 10.80 -16.81 -7.08
C ARG A 36 9.82 -16.03 -6.21
N ALA A 37 8.72 -16.65 -5.79
CA ALA A 37 7.71 -16.01 -4.94
C ALA A 37 8.31 -15.50 -3.62
N THR A 38 9.16 -16.31 -2.97
CA THR A 38 9.81 -15.90 -1.72
C THR A 38 10.78 -14.73 -1.90
N GLN A 39 11.46 -14.66 -3.04
CA GLN A 39 12.40 -13.59 -3.35
C GLN A 39 11.67 -12.29 -3.68
N GLU A 40 10.60 -12.35 -4.49
CA GLU A 40 9.78 -11.19 -4.81
C GLU A 40 9.18 -10.54 -3.56
N GLU A 41 8.71 -11.33 -2.59
CA GLU A 41 8.18 -10.78 -1.35
C GLU A 41 9.26 -10.04 -0.54
N LYS A 42 10.46 -10.61 -0.44
CA LYS A 42 11.61 -9.96 0.23
C LYS A 42 11.96 -8.65 -0.46
N ASP A 43 12.04 -8.65 -1.78
CA ASP A 43 12.38 -7.46 -2.56
C ASP A 43 11.29 -6.39 -2.48
N ARG A 44 10.01 -6.79 -2.48
CA ARG A 44 8.88 -5.90 -2.23
C ARG A 44 9.00 -5.24 -0.84
N ARG A 45 9.30 -6.02 0.19
CA ARG A 45 9.49 -5.51 1.56
C ARG A 45 10.66 -4.54 1.64
N LYS A 46 11.79 -4.85 0.97
CA LYS A 46 12.95 -3.96 0.88
C LYS A 46 12.61 -2.63 0.21
N ARG A 47 11.93 -2.66 -0.94
CA ARG A 47 11.48 -1.43 -1.64
C ARG A 47 10.47 -0.62 -0.82
N TRP A 48 9.60 -1.28 -0.08
CA TRP A 48 8.65 -0.60 0.82
C TRP A 48 9.38 0.09 1.97
N ALA A 49 10.31 -0.59 2.63
CA ALA A 49 11.11 -0.02 3.69
C ALA A 49 11.95 1.16 3.18
N GLN A 50 12.61 1.03 2.03
CA GLN A 50 13.36 2.12 1.42
C GLN A 50 12.48 3.35 1.17
N ARG A 51 11.30 3.20 0.57
CA ARG A 51 10.36 4.33 0.39
C ARG A 51 9.93 4.98 1.70
N LYS A 52 9.78 4.19 2.77
CA LYS A 52 9.43 4.71 4.10
C LYS A 52 10.60 5.43 4.78
N THR A 53 11.82 4.93 4.64
CA THR A 53 13.00 5.48 5.32
C THR A 53 13.76 6.52 4.51
N SER A 54 13.60 6.55 3.19
CA SER A 54 14.25 7.53 2.29
C SER A 54 13.63 8.92 2.38
N SER A 55 12.48 9.07 3.07
CA SER A 55 11.87 10.37 3.39
C SER A 55 12.58 11.08 4.56
N LYS A 56 13.92 11.10 4.52
CA LYS A 56 14.69 12.06 5.31
C LYS A 56 15.42 12.92 4.31
N PRO A 57 14.99 14.17 4.05
CA PRO A 57 15.85 15.10 3.36
C PRO A 57 17.15 15.13 4.15
N ASN A 58 18.28 14.84 3.49
CA ASN A 58 19.59 15.09 4.05
C ASN A 58 19.60 16.55 4.48
N LYS A 59 19.41 16.81 5.78
CA LYS A 59 19.64 18.12 6.37
C LYS A 59 21.13 18.36 6.23
N LYS A 60 21.54 18.90 5.08
CA LYS A 60 22.82 19.59 4.99
C LYS A 60 22.75 20.66 6.07
N LYS A 61 23.68 20.61 7.02
CA LYS A 61 23.82 21.56 8.12
C LYS A 61 23.64 22.98 7.54
N PRO A 62 22.75 23.82 8.08
CA PRO A 62 22.80 25.23 7.73
C PRO A 62 24.16 25.74 8.22
N LEU A 63 24.96 26.28 7.29
CA LEU A 63 26.07 27.15 7.67
C LEU A 63 25.48 28.22 8.58
N LYS A 64 26.04 28.33 9.79
CA LYS A 64 25.78 29.41 10.72
C LYS A 64 26.20 30.71 10.02
N VAL A 65 25.24 31.47 9.52
CA VAL A 65 25.46 32.86 9.10
C VAL A 65 24.79 33.72 10.16
N GLU A 66 25.61 34.63 10.70
CA GLU A 66 25.31 35.54 11.79
C GLU A 66 24.04 36.36 11.62
N ASP A 67 23.50 36.73 12.78
CA ASP A 67 22.51 37.76 13.01
C ASP A 67 22.84 39.07 12.27
N LYS A 68 21.97 39.43 11.32
CA LYS A 68 21.70 40.84 11.02
C LYS A 68 20.21 41.02 10.85
N ASP A 69 19.62 41.65 11.86
CA ASP A 69 18.34 42.35 11.79
C ASP A 69 18.28 43.15 10.48
N THR A 70 17.54 42.60 9.51
CA THR A 70 17.19 43.32 8.31
C THR A 70 15.74 42.96 8.04
N GLU A 71 14.84 43.88 8.37
CA GLU A 71 13.48 43.93 7.87
C GLU A 71 13.54 43.84 6.34
N VAL A 72 13.45 42.62 5.82
CA VAL A 72 13.28 42.35 4.39
C VAL A 72 12.03 41.51 4.27
N ASP A 73 10.91 42.22 4.22
CA ASP A 73 9.74 41.89 3.42
C ASP A 73 9.55 40.39 3.14
N GLU A 74 9.10 39.65 4.16
CA GLU A 74 8.90 38.20 4.09
C GLU A 74 7.62 37.80 3.32
N GLU A 75 7.24 38.54 2.28
CA GLU A 75 5.99 38.26 1.55
C GLU A 75 6.06 36.97 0.72
N THR A 76 7.24 36.37 0.54
CA THR A 76 7.43 35.24 -0.39
C THR A 76 8.09 33.98 0.19
N HIS A 77 8.48 33.97 1.47
CA HIS A 77 9.09 32.78 2.08
C HIS A 77 8.01 31.77 2.51
N ALA A 78 7.52 30.99 1.54
CA ALA A 78 6.70 29.81 1.80
C ALA A 78 7.59 28.71 2.40
N MET A 79 7.24 28.22 3.60
CA MET A 79 7.87 27.03 4.16
C MET A 79 7.59 25.83 3.24
N PRO A 80 8.55 24.91 3.05
CA PRO A 80 8.33 23.72 2.24
C PRO A 80 7.16 22.91 2.85
N GLY A 81 6.08 22.77 2.08
CA GLY A 81 4.86 22.09 2.51
C GLY A 81 3.70 23.02 2.87
N THR A 82 3.86 24.34 2.80
CA THR A 82 2.79 25.33 3.00
C THR A 82 2.54 26.17 1.74
N LEU A 83 1.31 26.65 1.56
CA LEU A 83 0.98 27.59 0.49
C LEU A 83 1.62 28.97 0.78
N PRO A 84 1.92 29.78 -0.26
CA PRO A 84 2.36 31.16 -0.07
C PRO A 84 1.37 31.97 0.75
N LYS A 85 1.87 32.91 1.56
CA LYS A 85 1.07 33.75 2.46
C LYS A 85 -0.09 34.44 1.71
N SER A 86 0.18 34.96 0.51
CA SER A 86 -0.83 35.60 -0.36
C SER A 86 -2.01 34.70 -0.72
N VAL A 87 -1.77 33.40 -0.90
CA VAL A 87 -2.83 32.41 -1.22
C VAL A 87 -3.64 32.08 0.03
N ILE A 88 -2.98 31.94 1.18
CA ILE A 88 -3.65 31.67 2.46
C ILE A 88 -4.59 32.82 2.83
N GLU A 89 -4.12 34.06 2.69
CA GLU A 89 -4.92 35.25 2.96
C GLU A 89 -6.12 35.38 2.02
N MET A 90 -5.93 35.12 0.73
CA MET A 90 -7.02 35.07 -0.25
C MET A 90 -8.07 34.00 0.10
N LEU A 91 -7.65 32.83 0.61
CA LEU A 91 -8.57 31.76 1.04
C LEU A 91 -9.31 32.13 2.33
N ALA A 92 -8.61 32.72 3.31
CA ALA A 92 -9.20 33.18 4.57
C ALA A 92 -10.26 34.28 4.33
N ALA A 93 -10.01 35.19 3.38
CA ALA A 93 -10.98 36.20 3.00
C ALA A 93 -12.27 35.61 2.40
N ARG A 94 -12.16 34.45 1.72
CA ARG A 94 -13.29 33.74 1.10
C ARG A 94 -14.03 32.81 2.08
N GLU A 95 -13.42 32.38 3.19
CA GLU A 95 -14.05 31.49 4.16
C GLU A 95 -15.34 32.06 4.74
N LYS A 96 -15.45 33.39 4.84
CA LYS A 96 -16.68 34.06 5.32
C LYS A 96 -17.77 34.19 4.26
N GLN A 97 -17.50 33.78 3.02
CA GLN A 97 -18.48 33.72 1.96
C GLN A 97 -19.24 32.39 2.09
N THR A 98 -20.22 32.36 3.00
CA THR A 98 -21.08 31.21 3.25
C THR A 98 -21.82 30.82 1.98
N PHE A 99 -21.42 29.74 1.32
CA PHE A 99 -22.31 29.02 0.41
C PHE A 99 -23.35 28.32 1.26
N SER A 100 -24.60 28.76 1.17
CA SER A 100 -25.74 28.28 1.96
C SER A 100 -26.20 26.86 1.61
N SER A 101 -25.31 25.97 1.16
CA SER A 101 -25.68 24.71 0.52
C SER A 101 -25.16 23.43 1.19
N ASP A 102 -24.42 23.49 2.30
CA ASP A 102 -23.86 22.27 2.91
C ASP A 102 -23.87 22.26 4.45
N SER A 103 -25.01 22.61 5.05
CA SER A 103 -25.22 22.46 6.51
C SER A 103 -25.79 21.08 6.84
N GLU A 104 -24.96 20.04 6.83
CA GLU A 104 -25.26 18.76 7.49
C GLU A 104 -24.23 18.51 8.61
N GLU A 105 -24.54 18.97 9.82
CA GLU A 105 -23.74 18.75 11.03
C GLU A 105 -23.90 17.30 11.53
N GLU A 106 -22.96 16.40 11.24
CA GLU A 106 -22.88 15.08 11.87
C GLU A 106 -22.03 15.12 13.16
N ASN A 107 -22.65 15.46 14.29
CA ASN A 107 -22.06 15.29 15.63
C ASN A 107 -22.11 13.80 16.06
N VAL A 108 -21.15 12.99 15.62
CA VAL A 108 -21.04 11.58 16.07
C VAL A 108 -20.02 11.41 17.20
N ASN A 109 -20.52 11.44 18.44
CA ASN A 109 -19.85 10.91 19.63
C ASN A 109 -19.78 9.36 19.57
N GLN A 110 -18.85 8.80 18.82
CA GLN A 110 -18.68 7.34 18.75
C GLN A 110 -17.79 6.80 19.89
N LYS A 111 -18.41 6.25 20.93
CA LYS A 111 -17.73 5.40 21.95
C LYS A 111 -17.23 4.11 21.29
N VAL A 112 -15.92 3.97 21.15
CA VAL A 112 -15.29 2.73 20.65
C VAL A 112 -15.39 1.62 21.70
N GLN A 113 -16.21 0.60 21.45
CA GLN A 113 -16.27 -0.59 22.30
C GLN A 113 -15.06 -1.50 22.06
N LYS A 114 -14.35 -1.87 23.13
CA LYS A 114 -13.16 -2.74 23.07
C LYS A 114 -13.56 -4.22 22.89
N LYS A 115 -13.00 -4.89 21.87
CA LYS A 115 -13.20 -6.33 21.63
C LYS A 115 -12.46 -7.18 22.68
N LYS A 116 -13.13 -8.18 23.25
CA LYS A 116 -12.51 -9.17 24.17
C LYS A 116 -11.65 -10.19 23.40
N LYS A 117 -10.48 -10.56 23.94
CA LYS A 117 -9.63 -11.64 23.42
C LYS A 117 -10.18 -13.00 23.84
N ARG A 118 -10.12 -14.01 22.95
CA ARG A 118 -10.46 -15.41 23.24
C ARG A 118 -9.28 -16.12 23.91
N LEU A 119 -9.57 -16.89 24.97
CA LEU A 119 -8.62 -17.80 25.62
C LEU A 119 -8.48 -19.07 24.78
N LYS A 120 -7.25 -19.59 24.66
CA LYS A 120 -6.94 -20.86 23.99
C LYS A 120 -7.21 -22.01 24.97
N THR A 121 -7.99 -23.00 24.56
CA THR A 121 -8.14 -24.26 25.30
C THR A 121 -7.01 -25.20 24.92
N THR A 122 -6.26 -25.66 25.91
CA THR A 122 -5.25 -26.72 25.79
C THR A 122 -5.95 -28.07 25.75
N THR A 123 -5.92 -28.75 24.59
CA THR A 123 -6.35 -30.14 24.45
C THR A 123 -5.43 -31.04 25.28
N THR A 124 -6.00 -31.78 26.23
CA THR A 124 -5.33 -32.81 27.03
C THR A 124 -6.17 -34.07 26.98
N GLY A 125 -5.56 -35.21 26.66
CA GLY A 125 -6.16 -36.55 26.71
C GLY A 125 -6.34 -37.18 25.34
#